data_AF-A0A075LIH1-F1
#
_entry.id   AF-A0A075LIH1-F1
#
_cell.length_a   1.000
_cell.length_b   1.000
_cell.length_c   1.000
_cell.angle_alpha   90.00
_cell.angle_beta   90.00
_cell.angle_gamma   90.00
#
_symmetry.space_group_name_H-M   'P 1'
#
loop_
_entity.id
_entity.type
_entity.pdbx_description
1 polymer ?
#
loop_
_entity_poly.entity_id
_entity_poly.type
_entity_poly.pdbx_seq_one_letter_code
_entity_poly.pdbx_strand_id
1 'polypeptide(L)'
;MKRLMLFAALSAVLIAAGCQNQQTSQNQDTNENKTVDKQTENQQAEQSQEEDTAAEDQTADTKPDQHQEEAEDVVGSIEKPVTVDNPDSIEVVVNKTRKFPDGWEPKDLVEPDVPFYFSEHLEKRKMRKEAAEALEELFAASQKDGMELVAASGYRSEERQKEIYENNVATQGQEETDKVSSRPGRSEHQTGLAIDLTSAEMALALEETFIDTDEGKWLAEHAHEYGYIIRYPEGKSDITGYSYEPWHIRYVGKDLAKQIYEEDTTLEEHFQMESDLKS
;
A
#
# COMPACT_ATOMS: atom_id res chain seq x y z
N MET A 1 -7.46 52.20 -55.07
CA MET A 1 -6.60 51.45 -56.01
C MET A 1 -6.72 49.97 -55.60
N LYS A 2 -7.27 49.05 -56.41
CA LYS A 2 -6.57 48.26 -57.47
C LYS A 2 -5.27 47.65 -56.91
N ARG A 3 -5.04 46.33 -56.80
CA ARG A 3 -5.55 45.08 -57.44
C ARG A 3 -5.46 43.90 -56.40
N LEU A 4 -6.32 42.88 -56.34
CA LEU A 4 -6.73 41.83 -57.31
C LEU A 4 -5.76 40.61 -57.40
N MET A 5 -6.10 39.50 -56.73
CA MET A 5 -6.01 38.05 -57.11
C MET A 5 -4.65 37.48 -57.65
N LEU A 6 -4.39 36.16 -57.81
CA LEU A 6 -5.24 34.95 -57.90
C LEU A 6 -4.44 33.67 -57.52
N PHE A 7 -5.17 32.57 -57.28
CA PHE A 7 -4.77 31.16 -57.10
C PHE A 7 -3.68 30.59 -58.03
N ALA A 8 -3.03 29.52 -57.55
CA ALA A 8 -2.70 28.35 -58.35
C ALA A 8 -3.02 27.07 -57.56
N ALA A 9 -3.95 26.26 -58.07
CA ALA A 9 -4.20 24.89 -57.58
C ALA A 9 -3.53 23.90 -58.55
N LEU A 10 -3.07 22.76 -58.04
CA LEU A 10 -2.69 21.63 -58.90
C LEU A 10 -3.26 20.33 -58.35
N SER A 11 -4.27 19.82 -59.03
CA SER A 11 -4.88 18.51 -58.78
C SER A 11 -4.21 17.46 -59.67
N ALA A 12 -3.91 16.29 -59.12
CA ALA A 12 -3.62 15.07 -59.88
C ALA A 12 -4.43 13.91 -59.27
N VAL A 13 -4.94 13.02 -60.12
CA VAL A 13 -6.11 12.17 -59.86
C VAL A 13 -5.92 10.79 -60.52
N LEU A 14 -6.56 9.76 -59.94
CA LEU A 14 -6.57 8.33 -60.36
C LEU A 14 -5.24 7.58 -60.08
N ILE A 15 -5.20 6.26 -59.85
CA ILE A 15 -6.06 5.16 -60.34
C ILE A 15 -6.43 4.16 -59.21
N ALA A 16 -7.59 3.52 -59.32
CA ALA A 16 -8.03 2.43 -58.44
C ALA A 16 -7.63 1.04 -58.97
N ALA A 17 -7.35 0.10 -58.07
CA ALA A 17 -7.37 -1.33 -58.34
C ALA A 17 -7.77 -2.09 -57.07
N GLY A 18 -8.86 -2.87 -57.14
CA GLY A 18 -9.21 -3.83 -56.09
C GLY A 18 -8.79 -5.24 -56.49
N CYS A 19 -8.59 -6.10 -55.50
CA CYS A 19 -8.66 -7.55 -55.68
C CYS A 19 -9.27 -8.17 -54.43
N GLN A 20 -10.35 -8.91 -54.63
CA GLN A 20 -11.03 -9.74 -53.65
C GLN A 20 -10.84 -11.18 -54.11
N ASN A 21 -10.34 -12.07 -53.26
CA ASN A 21 -10.67 -13.49 -53.42
C ASN A 21 -10.62 -14.25 -52.09
N GLN A 22 -11.54 -15.21 -51.96
CA GLN A 22 -11.59 -16.16 -50.86
C GLN A 22 -10.80 -17.43 -51.19
N GLN A 23 -10.76 -18.30 -50.18
CA GLN A 23 -11.22 -19.70 -50.26
C GLN A 23 -10.15 -20.82 -50.23
N THR A 24 -10.21 -21.59 -49.12
CA THR A 24 -10.01 -23.06 -49.04
C THR A 24 -8.62 -23.64 -49.36
N SER A 25 -8.19 -24.78 -48.79
CA SER A 25 -8.93 -25.77 -48.00
C SER A 25 -8.05 -26.46 -46.95
N GLN A 26 -8.71 -27.14 -46.00
CA GLN A 26 -8.09 -28.13 -45.11
C GLN A 26 -7.50 -29.30 -45.92
N ASN A 27 -6.43 -29.93 -45.43
CA ASN A 27 -6.55 -31.34 -45.04
C ASN A 27 -5.45 -31.82 -44.09
N GLN A 28 -5.78 -32.89 -43.39
CA GLN A 28 -5.09 -33.44 -42.23
C GLN A 28 -4.16 -34.61 -42.57
N ASP A 29 -3.31 -34.92 -41.57
CA ASP A 29 -2.93 -36.25 -41.09
C ASP A 29 -1.74 -37.07 -41.63
N THR A 30 -1.04 -37.61 -40.61
CA THR A 30 -0.28 -38.88 -40.55
C THR A 30 1.13 -38.99 -41.13
N ASN A 31 2.11 -38.56 -40.30
CA ASN A 31 2.94 -39.43 -39.47
C ASN A 31 3.56 -40.71 -40.11
N GLU A 32 4.89 -40.74 -40.25
CA GLU A 32 5.67 -41.98 -40.12
C GLU A 32 7.08 -41.74 -39.56
N ASN A 33 7.65 -42.75 -38.90
CA ASN A 33 8.67 -42.63 -37.85
C ASN A 33 10.03 -43.23 -38.29
N LYS A 34 11.16 -42.61 -37.93
CA LYS A 34 12.45 -43.34 -37.77
C LYS A 34 13.54 -42.62 -36.95
N THR A 35 14.00 -43.32 -35.92
CA THR A 35 15.08 -42.98 -34.97
C THR A 35 16.49 -43.20 -35.54
N VAL A 36 17.45 -42.33 -35.18
CA VAL A 36 18.89 -42.67 -34.99
C VAL A 36 19.50 -41.77 -33.89
N ASP A 37 20.29 -42.35 -32.98
CA ASP A 37 21.00 -41.69 -31.86
C ASP A 37 22.15 -40.73 -32.26
N LYS A 38 22.34 -39.65 -31.47
CA LYS A 38 23.61 -39.45 -30.71
C LYS A 38 23.58 -38.30 -29.67
N GLN A 39 23.61 -38.69 -28.39
CA GLN A 39 24.54 -38.26 -27.32
C GLN A 39 25.01 -36.78 -27.14
N THR A 40 24.82 -36.29 -25.89
CA THR A 40 25.59 -35.24 -25.16
C THR A 40 25.46 -33.78 -25.65
N GLU A 41 25.32 -32.73 -24.81
CA GLU A 41 25.63 -32.57 -23.37
C GLU A 41 24.53 -31.81 -22.55
N ASN A 42 24.62 -31.93 -21.22
CA ASN A 42 24.10 -31.02 -20.17
C ASN A 42 24.48 -29.53 -20.44
N GLN A 43 23.96 -28.45 -19.83
CA GLN A 43 22.98 -28.13 -18.76
C GLN A 43 22.67 -26.59 -18.90
N GLN A 44 21.71 -25.91 -18.26
CA GLN A 44 20.62 -26.22 -17.31
C GLN A 44 19.59 -25.07 -17.39
N ALA A 45 18.29 -25.35 -17.37
CA ALA A 45 17.21 -24.37 -17.19
C ALA A 45 15.90 -25.09 -16.81
N GLU A 46 14.96 -24.36 -16.17
CA GLU A 46 13.67 -24.86 -15.62
C GLU A 46 13.85 -25.85 -14.45
N GLN A 47 13.02 -25.92 -13.41
CA GLN A 47 11.73 -25.32 -13.00
C GLN A 47 11.71 -25.42 -11.44
N SER A 48 10.76 -25.00 -10.60
CA SER A 48 9.41 -24.40 -10.70
C SER A 48 8.97 -23.97 -9.29
N GLN A 49 8.11 -22.95 -9.21
CA GLN A 49 6.91 -22.81 -8.37
C GLN A 49 6.83 -23.41 -6.94
N GLU A 50 6.38 -22.54 -6.03
CA GLU A 50 5.22 -22.69 -5.13
C GLU A 50 5.10 -23.93 -4.23
N GLU A 51 4.92 -23.71 -2.93
CA GLU A 51 3.78 -24.33 -2.23
C GLU A 51 3.33 -23.50 -1.01
N ASP A 52 2.07 -23.09 -1.05
CA ASP A 52 1.26 -22.61 0.07
C ASP A 52 0.88 -23.81 0.97
N THR A 53 0.90 -23.65 2.29
CA THR A 53 0.25 -24.63 3.20
C THR A 53 -0.23 -23.97 4.50
N ALA A 54 -1.55 -23.96 4.67
CA ALA A 54 -2.19 -23.74 5.96
C ALA A 54 -2.28 -25.04 6.78
N ALA A 55 -1.92 -24.93 8.06
CA ALA A 55 -2.29 -25.72 9.24
C ALA A 55 -2.79 -27.18 9.11
N GLU A 56 -2.18 -28.08 9.89
CA GLU A 56 -2.96 -29.09 10.64
C GLU A 56 -2.37 -29.31 12.06
N ASP A 57 -3.23 -29.75 12.97
CA ASP A 57 -3.07 -29.77 14.44
C ASP A 57 -2.28 -30.99 14.96
N GLN A 58 -1.44 -30.78 15.98
CA GLN A 58 -1.37 -31.76 17.08
C GLN A 58 -0.86 -31.21 18.42
N THR A 59 -1.74 -31.34 19.42
CA THR A 59 -1.58 -31.06 20.84
C THR A 59 -0.30 -31.59 21.50
N ALA A 60 0.31 -30.79 22.39
CA ALA A 60 1.06 -31.28 23.55
C ALA A 60 0.83 -30.37 24.77
N ASP A 61 0.41 -30.99 25.88
CA ASP A 61 -0.01 -30.35 27.12
C ASP A 61 1.21 -29.82 27.91
N THR A 62 1.28 -28.50 28.16
CA THR A 62 2.15 -27.94 29.22
C THR A 62 1.52 -26.68 29.82
N LYS A 63 1.12 -26.81 31.08
CA LYS A 63 0.65 -25.75 31.99
C LYS A 63 1.56 -24.50 31.97
N PRO A 64 1.05 -23.29 31.69
CA PRO A 64 1.80 -22.06 31.91
C PRO A 64 1.88 -21.76 33.41
N ASP A 65 3.09 -21.49 33.90
CA ASP A 65 3.33 -20.98 35.25
C ASP A 65 3.12 -19.46 35.28
N GLN A 66 2.68 -18.93 36.42
CA GLN A 66 2.39 -17.49 36.54
C GLN A 66 3.67 -16.72 36.90
N HIS A 67 4.35 -16.21 35.87
CA HIS A 67 5.21 -15.03 35.99
C HIS A 67 4.80 -13.99 34.96
N GLN A 68 4.00 -13.02 35.42
CA GLN A 68 4.04 -11.68 34.85
C GLN A 68 5.34 -11.03 35.33
N GLU A 69 6.43 -11.26 34.61
CA GLU A 69 7.47 -10.23 34.55
C GLU A 69 6.99 -9.22 33.51
N GLU A 70 6.64 -8.02 33.97
CA GLU A 70 6.51 -6.87 33.07
C GLU A 70 7.88 -6.69 32.38
N ALA A 71 7.89 -6.68 31.04
CA ALA A 71 9.12 -6.51 30.29
C ALA A 71 9.70 -5.11 30.58
N GLU A 72 10.68 -5.04 31.47
CA GLU A 72 11.29 -3.76 31.86
C GLU A 72 12.00 -3.11 30.67
N ASP A 73 11.84 -1.78 30.61
CA ASP A 73 12.27 -0.91 29.53
C ASP A 73 13.80 -0.84 29.40
N VAL A 74 14.35 -1.51 28.40
CA VAL A 74 15.78 -1.45 28.06
C VAL A 74 16.00 -1.28 26.55
N VAL A 75 15.44 -0.22 25.96
CA VAL A 75 16.17 0.68 25.03
C VAL A 75 15.57 2.09 25.13
N GLY A 76 16.37 3.08 25.53
CA GLY A 76 16.13 4.48 25.14
C GLY A 76 15.15 5.32 25.97
N SER A 77 14.38 4.77 26.92
CA SER A 77 13.48 5.56 27.80
C SER A 77 12.50 6.46 27.05
N ILE A 78 11.64 5.88 26.20
CA ILE A 78 10.45 6.58 25.73
C ILE A 78 9.58 6.84 26.96
N GLU A 79 9.20 8.09 27.22
CA GLU A 79 8.29 8.38 28.34
C GLU A 79 6.96 7.62 28.19
N LYS A 80 6.23 7.41 29.29
CA LYS A 80 4.93 6.72 29.22
C LYS A 80 4.05 7.42 28.18
N PRO A 81 3.52 6.70 27.18
CA PRO A 81 2.92 7.33 26.02
C PRO A 81 1.72 8.19 26.42
N VAL A 82 1.65 9.39 25.86
CA VAL A 82 0.54 10.33 26.09
C VAL A 82 -0.71 9.73 25.46
N THR A 83 -1.78 9.62 26.24
CA THR A 83 -3.08 9.17 25.70
C THR A 83 -3.76 10.33 24.99
N VAL A 84 -4.28 10.11 23.77
CA VAL A 84 -4.93 11.17 22.98
C VAL A 84 -6.32 11.51 23.55
N ASP A 85 -6.62 12.80 23.66
CA ASP A 85 -7.87 13.29 24.27
C ASP A 85 -9.11 13.14 23.36
N ASN A 86 -8.92 13.24 22.04
CA ASN A 86 -9.98 13.15 21.04
C ASN A 86 -9.65 12.09 19.97
N PRO A 87 -9.78 10.79 20.30
CA PRO A 87 -9.41 9.70 19.41
C PRO A 87 -10.32 9.58 18.17
N ASP A 88 -11.54 10.12 18.23
CA ASP A 88 -12.49 10.12 17.11
C ASP A 88 -12.18 11.23 16.06
N SER A 89 -11.20 12.11 16.29
CA SER A 89 -10.80 13.16 15.35
C SER A 89 -10.15 12.61 14.07
N ILE A 90 -10.49 13.16 12.90
CA ILE A 90 -9.75 12.84 11.65
C ILE A 90 -8.31 13.37 11.69
N GLU A 91 -8.05 14.38 12.53
CA GLU A 91 -6.75 15.02 12.75
C GLU A 91 -5.92 14.33 13.87
N VAL A 92 -6.38 13.21 14.43
CA VAL A 92 -5.68 12.57 15.57
C VAL A 92 -4.28 12.11 15.18
N VAL A 93 -3.27 12.50 15.95
CA VAL A 93 -1.89 12.01 15.78
C VAL A 93 -1.63 10.91 16.81
N VAL A 94 -1.43 9.69 16.32
CA VAL A 94 -0.91 8.55 17.08
C VAL A 94 0.41 8.13 16.46
N ASN A 95 1.41 7.85 17.30
CA ASN A 95 2.78 7.59 16.87
C ASN A 95 3.56 6.92 18.00
N LYS A 96 4.89 6.87 17.93
CA LYS A 96 5.72 6.20 18.94
C LYS A 96 5.50 6.75 20.37
N THR A 97 5.12 8.02 20.58
CA THR A 97 4.89 8.60 21.92
C THR A 97 3.42 8.88 22.26
N ARG A 98 2.50 8.79 21.29
CA ARG A 98 1.06 9.02 21.48
C ARG A 98 0.22 7.77 21.24
N LYS A 99 -0.65 7.41 22.20
CA LYS A 99 -1.51 6.22 22.13
C LYS A 99 -3.01 6.52 22.23
N PHE A 100 -3.83 5.59 21.78
CA PHE A 100 -5.26 5.56 22.05
C PHE A 100 -5.59 5.29 23.53
N PRO A 101 -6.77 5.72 24.01
CA PRO A 101 -7.37 5.18 25.24
C PRO A 101 -7.58 3.67 25.12
N ASP A 102 -7.38 2.94 26.22
CA ASP A 102 -7.46 1.47 26.23
C ASP A 102 -8.85 0.98 25.76
N GLY A 103 -8.87 0.10 24.76
CA GLY A 103 -10.13 -0.41 24.19
C GLY A 103 -10.92 0.58 23.33
N TRP A 104 -10.30 1.67 22.85
CA TRP A 104 -10.91 2.52 21.84
C TRP A 104 -10.90 1.84 20.46
N GLU A 105 -12.06 1.91 19.79
CA GLU A 105 -12.27 1.49 18.40
C GLU A 105 -13.17 2.50 17.65
N PRO A 106 -12.94 2.72 16.35
CA PRO A 106 -13.81 3.54 15.52
C PRO A 106 -15.15 2.85 15.23
N LYS A 107 -16.25 3.63 15.29
CA LYS A 107 -17.64 3.11 15.24
C LYS A 107 -18.27 3.15 13.86
N ASP A 108 -17.59 3.76 12.90
CA ASP A 108 -18.04 4.10 11.55
C ASP A 108 -17.24 3.34 10.46
N LEU A 109 -16.73 2.16 10.80
CA LEU A 109 -15.98 1.29 9.89
C LEU A 109 -16.88 0.68 8.78
N VAL A 110 -16.48 0.88 7.53
CA VAL A 110 -17.08 0.30 6.31
C VAL A 110 -15.97 -0.26 5.41
N GLU A 111 -16.30 -1.14 4.48
CA GLU A 111 -15.37 -1.55 3.40
C GLU A 111 -15.58 -0.61 2.19
N PRO A 112 -14.52 0.06 1.67
CA PRO A 112 -14.61 0.86 0.46
C PRO A 112 -14.74 -0.02 -0.80
N ASP A 113 -15.43 0.48 -1.81
CA ASP A 113 -15.60 -0.16 -3.13
C ASP A 113 -14.36 0.02 -4.03
N VAL A 114 -13.21 -0.48 -3.56
CA VAL A 114 -11.93 -0.45 -4.26
C VAL A 114 -11.32 -1.86 -4.35
N PRO A 115 -10.49 -2.16 -5.37
CA PRO A 115 -9.82 -3.44 -5.46
C PRO A 115 -8.82 -3.63 -4.30
N PHE A 116 -8.96 -4.73 -3.58
CA PHE A 116 -7.95 -5.26 -2.66
C PHE A 116 -7.23 -6.43 -3.31
N TYR A 117 -5.99 -6.71 -2.90
CA TYR A 117 -5.23 -7.84 -3.46
C TYR A 117 -5.76 -9.23 -3.05
N PHE A 118 -6.73 -9.26 -2.13
CA PHE A 118 -7.33 -10.44 -1.53
C PHE A 118 -8.86 -10.28 -1.50
N SER A 119 -9.59 -11.39 -1.47
CA SER A 119 -11.04 -11.40 -1.72
C SER A 119 -11.88 -11.44 -0.44
N GLU A 120 -11.26 -11.81 0.67
CA GLU A 120 -11.87 -12.07 1.97
C GLU A 120 -12.30 -10.77 2.68
N HIS A 121 -13.48 -10.77 3.29
CA HIS A 121 -14.02 -9.64 4.04
C HIS A 121 -13.42 -9.56 5.46
N LEU A 122 -12.16 -9.11 5.54
CA LEU A 122 -11.35 -9.03 6.76
C LEU A 122 -11.36 -7.62 7.37
N GLU A 123 -10.94 -7.48 8.64
CA GLU A 123 -10.84 -6.16 9.30
C GLU A 123 -9.96 -5.18 8.50
N LYS A 124 -8.88 -5.68 7.89
CA LYS A 124 -7.95 -4.94 7.04
C LYS A 124 -8.52 -4.46 5.70
N ARG A 125 -9.80 -4.70 5.41
CA ARG A 125 -10.53 -4.03 4.31
C ARG A 125 -11.31 -2.81 4.77
N LYS A 126 -11.46 -2.60 6.08
CA LYS A 126 -12.32 -1.56 6.60
C LYS A 126 -11.56 -0.24 6.75
N MET A 127 -12.28 0.86 6.58
CA MET A 127 -11.84 2.21 6.92
C MET A 127 -13.01 2.95 7.56
N ARG A 128 -12.72 4.04 8.28
CA ARG A 128 -13.77 4.96 8.70
C ARG A 128 -14.46 5.52 7.46
N LYS A 129 -15.79 5.64 7.53
CA LYS A 129 -16.63 5.92 6.38
C LYS A 129 -16.16 7.12 5.52
N GLU A 130 -15.78 8.23 6.15
CA GLU A 130 -15.34 9.44 5.43
C GLU A 130 -14.04 9.22 4.64
N ALA A 131 -13.11 8.44 5.19
CA ALA A 131 -11.91 8.02 4.48
C ALA A 131 -12.23 7.00 3.37
N ALA A 132 -13.12 6.04 3.62
CA ALA A 132 -13.55 5.06 2.61
C ALA A 132 -14.14 5.73 1.36
N GLU A 133 -15.07 6.69 1.54
CA GLU A 133 -15.66 7.46 0.44
C GLU A 133 -14.61 8.31 -0.30
N ALA A 134 -13.60 8.84 0.40
CA ALA A 134 -12.48 9.56 -0.23
C ALA A 134 -11.50 8.65 -0.98
N LEU A 135 -11.29 7.41 -0.52
CA LEU A 135 -10.45 6.42 -1.20
C LEU A 135 -11.08 5.99 -2.53
N GLU A 136 -12.41 5.84 -2.57
CA GLU A 136 -13.17 5.58 -3.80
C GLU A 136 -13.00 6.72 -4.81
N GLU A 137 -13.00 8.00 -4.37
CA GLU A 137 -12.68 9.14 -5.23
C GLU A 137 -11.24 9.08 -5.78
N LEU A 138 -10.26 8.74 -4.93
CA LEU A 138 -8.84 8.63 -5.29
C LEU A 138 -8.61 7.53 -6.33
N PHE A 139 -9.14 6.33 -6.12
CA PHE A 139 -9.04 5.21 -7.06
C PHE A 139 -9.77 5.50 -8.38
N ALA A 140 -10.94 6.15 -8.30
CA ALA A 140 -11.66 6.57 -9.49
C ALA A 140 -10.93 7.67 -10.27
N ALA A 141 -10.01 8.41 -9.66
CA ALA A 141 -9.13 9.35 -10.35
C ALA A 141 -7.89 8.65 -10.94
N SER A 142 -7.19 7.84 -10.14
CA SER A 142 -6.01 7.09 -10.58
C SER A 142 -6.30 6.25 -11.83
N GLN A 143 -7.45 5.58 -11.87
CA GLN A 143 -7.89 4.80 -13.03
C GLN A 143 -8.11 5.66 -14.30
N LYS A 144 -8.53 6.93 -14.18
CA LYS A 144 -8.69 7.82 -15.34
C LYS A 144 -7.34 8.22 -15.95
N ASP A 145 -6.32 8.33 -15.09
CA ASP A 145 -4.95 8.64 -15.48
C ASP A 145 -4.13 7.39 -15.88
N GLY A 146 -4.74 6.20 -15.75
CA GLY A 146 -4.20 4.93 -16.22
C GLY A 146 -3.45 4.10 -15.17
N MET A 147 -3.59 4.44 -13.89
CA MET A 147 -2.90 3.80 -12.76
C MET A 147 -3.71 2.62 -12.21
N GLU A 148 -3.04 1.49 -11.92
CA GLU A 148 -3.64 0.27 -11.35
C GLU A 148 -3.28 0.09 -9.86
N LEU A 149 -3.73 1.05 -9.03
CA LEU A 149 -3.64 0.98 -7.57
C LEU A 149 -4.49 -0.18 -7.01
N VAL A 150 -3.97 -0.81 -5.95
CA VAL A 150 -4.61 -1.90 -5.20
C VAL A 150 -4.46 -1.65 -3.71
N ALA A 151 -5.54 -1.80 -2.94
CA ALA A 151 -5.55 -1.65 -1.50
C ALA A 151 -4.99 -2.90 -0.79
N ALA A 152 -4.16 -2.68 0.23
CA ALA A 152 -3.43 -3.75 0.92
C ALA A 152 -3.87 -3.97 2.38
N SER A 153 -4.03 -2.89 3.16
CA SER A 153 -4.21 -2.99 4.61
C SER A 153 -4.79 -1.71 5.21
N GLY A 154 -6.09 -1.72 5.53
CA GLY A 154 -6.81 -0.62 6.17
C GLY A 154 -6.79 -0.72 7.69
N TYR A 155 -7.98 -0.76 8.30
CA TYR A 155 -8.15 -0.85 9.75
C TYR A 155 -7.48 -2.07 10.37
N ARG A 156 -6.94 -1.89 11.58
CA ARG A 156 -6.34 -2.94 12.39
C ARG A 156 -6.60 -2.69 13.86
N SER A 157 -7.26 -3.63 14.53
CA SER A 157 -7.53 -3.59 15.96
C SER A 157 -6.25 -3.58 16.82
N GLU A 158 -6.36 -3.06 18.05
CA GLU A 158 -5.27 -3.10 19.04
C GLU A 158 -4.80 -4.54 19.32
N GLU A 159 -5.75 -5.48 19.43
CA GLU A 159 -5.48 -6.90 19.62
C GLU A 159 -4.68 -7.49 18.45
N ARG A 160 -5.06 -7.20 17.21
CA ARG A 160 -4.30 -7.66 16.03
C ARG A 160 -2.91 -7.00 15.95
N GLN A 161 -2.78 -5.73 16.30
CA GLN A 161 -1.47 -5.07 16.38
C GLN A 161 -0.59 -5.67 17.48
N LYS A 162 -1.17 -6.14 18.59
CA LYS A 162 -0.47 -6.87 19.65
C LYS A 162 0.07 -8.21 19.15
N GLU A 163 -0.74 -9.01 18.48
CA GLU A 163 -0.26 -10.27 17.87
C GLU A 163 0.91 -10.03 16.91
N ILE A 164 0.82 -9.01 16.05
CA ILE A 164 1.90 -8.67 15.11
C ILE A 164 3.17 -8.23 15.85
N TYR A 165 3.02 -7.36 16.86
CA TYR A 165 4.15 -6.87 17.64
C TYR A 165 4.84 -8.01 18.43
N GLU A 166 4.08 -8.87 19.12
CA GLU A 166 4.63 -9.99 19.89
C GLU A 166 5.33 -11.02 18.98
N ASN A 167 4.78 -11.32 17.80
CA ASN A 167 5.43 -12.18 16.82
C ASN A 167 6.75 -11.58 16.29
N ASN A 168 6.79 -10.27 16.01
CA ASN A 168 8.01 -9.60 15.56
C ASN A 168 9.07 -9.57 16.68
N VAL A 169 8.69 -9.28 17.94
CA VAL A 169 9.62 -9.36 19.08
C VAL A 169 10.22 -10.76 19.21
N ALA A 170 9.43 -11.81 18.96
CA ALA A 170 9.90 -13.19 19.02
C ALA A 170 10.85 -13.59 17.87
N THR A 171 10.75 -12.97 16.69
CA THR A 171 11.57 -13.31 15.51
C THR A 171 12.82 -12.45 15.34
N GLN A 172 12.74 -11.13 15.61
CA GLN A 172 13.81 -10.15 15.37
C GLN A 172 14.25 -9.39 16.63
N GLY A 173 13.60 -9.61 17.78
CA GLY A 173 13.90 -8.93 19.04
C GLY A 173 13.23 -7.56 19.17
N GLN A 174 13.17 -7.04 20.40
CA GLN A 174 12.42 -5.82 20.71
C GLN A 174 13.01 -4.57 20.04
N GLU A 175 14.33 -4.39 20.06
CA GLU A 175 14.98 -3.20 19.51
C GLU A 175 14.70 -3.02 18.01
N GLU A 176 14.84 -4.08 17.21
CA GLU A 176 14.53 -4.03 15.77
C GLU A 176 13.02 -3.90 15.53
N THR A 177 12.18 -4.53 16.37
CA THR A 177 10.72 -4.39 16.29
C THR A 177 10.25 -2.97 16.57
N ASP A 178 10.85 -2.27 17.55
CA ASP A 178 10.48 -0.90 17.88
C ASP A 178 10.86 0.11 16.79
N LYS A 179 11.81 -0.22 15.89
CA LYS A 179 12.11 0.58 14.70
C LYS A 179 10.97 0.48 13.67
N VAL A 180 10.64 -0.74 13.23
CA VAL A 180 9.75 -0.98 12.08
C VAL A 180 8.28 -1.26 12.42
N SER A 181 7.93 -1.44 13.69
CA SER A 181 6.56 -1.78 14.12
C SER A 181 5.99 -0.73 15.07
N SER A 182 4.66 -0.59 15.05
CA SER A 182 3.92 0.15 16.08
C SER A 182 3.67 -0.75 17.28
N ARG A 183 3.89 -0.23 18.49
CA ARG A 183 3.36 -0.87 19.70
C ARG A 183 1.81 -0.83 19.70
N PRO A 184 1.13 -1.76 20.40
CA PRO A 184 -0.32 -1.73 20.54
C PRO A 184 -0.83 -0.39 21.07
N GLY A 185 -1.99 0.05 20.57
CA GLY A 185 -2.55 1.38 20.86
C GLY A 185 -1.85 2.54 20.15
N ARG A 186 -0.78 2.32 19.37
CA ARG A 186 0.04 3.37 18.73
C ARG A 186 0.10 3.31 17.20
N SER A 187 -0.64 2.40 16.57
CA SER A 187 -0.66 2.25 15.10
C SER A 187 -1.70 3.16 14.46
N GLU A 188 -1.34 3.84 13.38
CA GLU A 188 -2.31 4.63 12.60
C GLU A 188 -3.42 3.76 12.00
N HIS A 189 -3.19 2.48 11.71
CA HIS A 189 -4.25 1.58 11.22
C HIS A 189 -5.42 1.43 12.22
N GLN A 190 -5.19 1.59 13.53
CA GLN A 190 -6.26 1.57 14.52
C GLN A 190 -7.20 2.77 14.37
N THR A 191 -6.76 3.89 13.78
CA THR A 191 -7.64 5.03 13.45
C THR A 191 -8.76 4.65 12.46
N GLY A 192 -8.52 3.65 11.60
CA GLY A 192 -9.32 3.39 10.39
C GLY A 192 -9.20 4.48 9.30
N LEU A 193 -8.30 5.45 9.45
CA LEU A 193 -8.02 6.54 8.51
C LEU A 193 -6.77 6.28 7.64
N ALA A 194 -5.94 5.31 8.04
CA ALA A 194 -4.77 4.87 7.28
C ALA A 194 -5.07 3.67 6.38
N ILE A 195 -4.43 3.63 5.22
CA ILE A 195 -4.51 2.54 4.24
C ILE A 195 -3.15 2.36 3.55
N ASP A 196 -2.66 1.12 3.55
CA ASP A 196 -1.51 0.73 2.73
C ASP A 196 -1.99 0.47 1.28
N LEU A 197 -1.32 1.05 0.28
CA LEU A 197 -1.59 0.85 -1.15
C LEU A 197 -0.39 0.22 -1.87
N THR A 198 -0.64 -0.51 -2.95
CA THR A 198 0.39 -1.14 -3.80
C THR A 198 -0.09 -1.19 -5.25
N SER A 199 0.68 -1.79 -6.15
CA SER A 199 0.32 -2.01 -7.56
C SER A 199 0.63 -3.43 -8.01
N ALA A 200 0.16 -3.79 -9.21
CA ALA A 200 0.51 -5.05 -9.84
C ALA A 200 2.02 -5.15 -10.19
N GLU A 201 2.67 -4.03 -10.49
CA GLU A 201 4.12 -3.97 -10.77
C GLU A 201 4.95 -4.37 -9.55
N MET A 202 4.54 -3.94 -8.35
CA MET A 202 5.17 -4.29 -7.08
C MET A 202 4.98 -5.75 -6.67
N ALA A 203 4.30 -6.58 -7.47
CA ALA A 203 3.82 -7.90 -7.06
C ALA A 203 3.09 -7.86 -5.69
N LEU A 204 2.38 -6.76 -5.43
CA LEU A 204 1.63 -6.48 -4.20
C LEU A 204 2.49 -6.23 -2.94
N ALA A 205 3.80 -6.00 -3.10
CA ALA A 205 4.69 -5.66 -2.00
C ALA A 205 4.46 -4.24 -1.46
N LEU A 206 4.87 -4.02 -0.21
CA LEU A 206 4.88 -2.73 0.49
C LEU A 206 6.34 -2.38 0.80
N GLU A 207 7.00 -1.71 -0.14
CA GLU A 207 8.43 -1.42 -0.13
C GLU A 207 8.69 0.02 -0.63
N GLU A 208 9.83 0.60 -0.24
CA GLU A 208 10.19 1.99 -0.62
C GLU A 208 10.25 2.18 -2.15
N THR A 209 10.64 1.12 -2.87
CA THR A 209 10.64 1.01 -4.34
C THR A 209 9.27 1.22 -4.99
N PHE A 210 8.17 1.24 -4.24
CA PHE A 210 6.87 1.65 -4.77
C PHE A 210 6.91 3.06 -5.39
N ILE A 211 7.72 3.98 -4.85
CA ILE A 211 7.89 5.32 -5.43
C ILE A 211 8.50 5.32 -6.85
N ASP A 212 9.20 4.25 -7.23
CA ASP A 212 9.80 4.12 -8.57
C ASP A 212 8.78 3.69 -9.64
N THR A 213 7.62 3.14 -9.24
CA THR A 213 6.48 2.80 -10.12
C THR A 213 5.73 4.05 -10.57
N ASP A 214 4.91 3.96 -11.63
CA ASP A 214 4.09 5.11 -12.03
C ASP A 214 2.92 5.34 -11.05
N GLU A 215 2.34 4.28 -10.48
CA GLU A 215 1.34 4.37 -9.40
C GLU A 215 1.85 5.14 -8.16
N GLY A 216 3.07 4.84 -7.69
CA GLY A 216 3.63 5.46 -6.50
C GLY A 216 3.93 6.95 -6.70
N LYS A 217 4.43 7.33 -7.88
CA LYS A 217 4.62 8.75 -8.25
C LYS A 217 3.28 9.49 -8.32
N TRP A 218 2.29 8.90 -8.99
CA TRP A 218 0.95 9.48 -9.09
C TRP A 218 0.32 9.65 -7.70
N LEU A 219 0.46 8.65 -6.82
CA LEU A 219 -0.06 8.72 -5.46
C LEU A 219 0.62 9.84 -4.65
N ALA A 220 1.94 9.96 -4.73
CA ALA A 220 2.69 11.03 -4.07
C ALA A 220 2.30 12.44 -4.57
N GLU A 221 2.00 12.59 -5.87
CA GLU A 221 1.57 13.88 -6.45
C GLU A 221 0.10 14.20 -6.10
N HIS A 222 -0.82 13.23 -6.11
CA HIS A 222 -2.26 13.49 -6.11
C HIS A 222 -3.02 13.12 -4.82
N ALA A 223 -2.47 12.34 -3.88
CA ALA A 223 -3.19 11.90 -2.67
C ALA A 223 -3.83 13.07 -1.88
N HIS A 224 -3.14 14.21 -1.83
CA HIS A 224 -3.59 15.40 -1.09
C HIS A 224 -4.90 15.99 -1.62
N GLU A 225 -5.19 15.86 -2.92
CA GLU A 225 -6.45 16.31 -3.55
C GLU A 225 -7.68 15.57 -3.01
N TYR A 226 -7.47 14.34 -2.52
CA TYR A 226 -8.50 13.47 -1.98
C TYR A 226 -8.56 13.50 -0.44
N GLY A 227 -7.67 14.25 0.22
CA GLY A 227 -7.63 14.35 1.69
C GLY A 227 -6.66 13.37 2.36
N TYR A 228 -5.74 12.79 1.58
CA TYR A 228 -4.72 11.87 2.05
C TYR A 228 -3.31 12.50 2.02
N ILE A 229 -2.48 12.16 2.99
CA ILE A 229 -1.04 12.50 2.99
C ILE A 229 -0.20 11.23 2.90
N ILE A 230 0.98 11.30 2.27
CA ILE A 230 2.04 10.31 2.50
C ILE A 230 2.49 10.49 3.95
N ARG A 231 2.18 9.52 4.82
CA ARG A 231 2.23 9.75 6.28
C ARG A 231 3.65 9.81 6.84
N TYR A 232 4.54 9.03 6.25
CA TYR A 232 5.93 8.87 6.63
C TYR A 232 6.81 9.19 5.41
N PRO A 233 7.05 10.49 5.11
CA PRO A 233 7.83 10.92 3.95
C PRO A 233 9.34 10.75 4.18
N GLU A 234 10.10 10.73 3.08
CA GLU A 234 11.56 10.55 3.08
C GLU A 234 12.25 11.62 3.95
N GLY A 235 13.26 11.22 4.73
CA GLY A 235 14.07 12.13 5.54
C GLY A 235 13.37 12.73 6.78
N LYS A 236 12.13 12.35 7.10
CA LYS A 236 11.40 12.81 8.30
C LYS A 236 11.31 11.75 9.42
N SER A 237 12.12 10.69 9.38
CA SER A 237 12.10 9.60 10.37
C SER A 237 12.36 10.04 11.81
N ASP A 238 13.20 11.07 12.00
CA ASP A 238 13.53 11.64 13.31
C ASP A 238 12.36 12.44 13.93
N ILE A 239 11.28 12.65 13.17
CA ILE A 239 10.06 13.34 13.57
C ILE A 239 8.90 12.36 13.73
N THR A 240 8.69 11.49 12.74
CA THR A 240 7.58 10.51 12.76
C THR A 240 7.87 9.28 13.63
N GLY A 241 9.15 8.89 13.72
CA GLY A 241 9.61 7.64 14.31
C GLY A 241 9.50 6.42 13.38
N TYR A 242 9.20 6.62 12.10
CA TYR A 242 9.09 5.55 11.10
C TYR A 242 9.98 5.85 9.89
N SER A 243 10.42 4.81 9.19
CA SER A 243 11.14 4.93 7.91
C SER A 243 10.24 5.54 6.82
N TYR A 244 10.79 5.72 5.61
CA TYR A 244 9.99 6.15 4.46
C TYR A 244 8.98 5.06 4.08
N GLU A 245 7.70 5.41 3.98
CA GLU A 245 6.63 4.47 3.60
C GLU A 245 5.74 5.09 2.50
N PRO A 246 6.17 5.11 1.21
CA PRO A 246 5.40 5.68 0.11
C PRO A 246 4.04 5.01 -0.13
N TRP A 247 3.86 3.79 0.38
CA TRP A 247 2.59 3.06 0.32
C TRP A 247 1.56 3.50 1.38
N HIS A 248 2.01 4.11 2.48
CA HIS A 248 1.17 4.35 3.66
C HIS A 248 0.55 5.75 3.61
N ILE A 249 -0.73 5.81 3.22
CA ILE A 249 -1.46 7.07 3.16
C ILE A 249 -2.43 7.21 4.34
N ARG A 250 -2.51 8.44 4.88
CA ARG A 250 -3.34 8.79 6.02
C ARG A 250 -4.37 9.84 5.65
N TYR A 251 -5.66 9.53 5.85
CA TYR A 251 -6.74 10.50 5.70
C TYR A 251 -6.75 11.54 6.83
N VAL A 252 -6.79 12.81 6.45
CA VAL A 252 -6.86 13.98 7.35
C VAL A 252 -7.87 15.04 6.87
N GLY A 253 -8.58 14.78 5.77
CA GLY A 253 -9.48 15.74 5.12
C GLY A 253 -8.76 16.65 4.11
N LYS A 254 -9.49 17.12 3.09
CA LYS A 254 -8.92 17.80 1.91
C LYS A 254 -8.16 19.09 2.24
N ASP A 255 -8.70 19.94 3.13
CA ASP A 255 -8.07 21.22 3.46
C ASP A 255 -6.73 21.05 4.22
N LEU A 256 -6.65 20.06 5.12
CA LEU A 256 -5.44 19.79 5.91
C LEU A 256 -4.41 19.00 5.08
N ALA A 257 -4.82 17.98 4.33
CA ALA A 257 -3.92 17.22 3.47
C ALA A 257 -3.24 18.13 2.44
N LYS A 258 -4.01 19.07 1.88
CA LYS A 258 -3.48 20.09 0.99
C LYS A 258 -2.44 20.99 1.67
N GLN A 259 -2.70 21.48 2.88
CA GLN A 259 -1.74 22.32 3.61
C GLN A 259 -0.43 21.56 3.87
N ILE A 260 -0.54 20.33 4.38
CA ILE A 260 0.62 19.46 4.66
C ILE A 260 1.47 19.25 3.41
N TYR A 261 0.83 19.01 2.26
CA TYR A 261 1.49 18.86 0.96
C TYR A 261 2.12 20.16 0.43
N GLU A 262 1.41 21.30 0.47
CA GLU A 262 1.95 22.59 0.01
C GLU A 262 3.09 23.12 0.92
N GLU A 263 3.14 22.69 2.19
CA GLU A 263 4.15 23.10 3.18
C GLU A 263 5.33 22.12 3.33
N ASP A 264 5.30 20.94 2.72
CA ASP A 264 6.29 19.85 2.85
C ASP A 264 6.53 19.44 4.34
N THR A 265 5.43 19.27 5.06
CA THR A 265 5.42 18.94 6.50
C THR A 265 4.92 17.53 6.77
N THR A 266 5.24 17.03 7.97
CA THR A 266 4.56 15.88 8.59
C THR A 266 3.35 16.36 9.39
N LEU A 267 2.47 15.42 9.76
CA LEU A 267 1.34 15.70 10.66
C LEU A 267 1.83 16.22 12.03
N GLU A 268 2.95 15.70 12.52
CA GLU A 268 3.66 16.19 13.71
C GLU A 268 4.13 17.65 13.55
N GLU A 269 4.85 17.99 12.47
CA GLU A 269 5.34 19.35 12.21
C GLU A 269 4.20 20.36 12.08
N HIS A 270 3.13 20.01 11.36
CA HIS A 270 1.97 20.89 11.16
C HIS A 270 1.30 21.25 12.49
N PHE A 271 1.14 20.28 13.39
CA PHE A 271 0.62 20.51 14.75
C PHE A 271 1.67 21.00 15.76
N GLN A 272 2.88 21.35 15.31
CA GLN A 272 3.99 21.84 16.15
C GLN A 272 4.30 20.90 17.32
N MET A 273 4.23 19.60 17.06
CA MET A 273 4.58 18.57 18.03
C MET A 273 6.10 18.50 18.16
N GLU A 274 6.63 18.62 19.38
CA GLU A 274 8.05 18.35 19.60
C GLU A 274 8.34 16.86 19.38
N SER A 275 9.46 16.54 18.74
CA SER A 275 9.90 15.15 18.62
C SER A 275 10.45 14.68 19.96
N ASP A 276 9.65 13.90 20.68
CA ASP A 276 10.06 13.19 21.90
C ASP A 276 11.06 12.03 21.62
N LEU A 277 11.41 11.80 20.34
CA LEU A 277 12.32 10.75 19.91
C LEU A 277 13.76 11.16 20.25
N LYS A 278 14.34 10.50 21.26
CA LYS A 278 15.73 10.69 21.64
C LYS A 278 16.67 10.11 20.57
N SER A 279 17.44 11.00 19.94
CA SER A 279 18.61 10.71 19.08
C SER A 279 19.75 10.05 19.85
#